data_AF-A0ABD0YBB7-F1
#
_entry.id   AF-A0ABD0YBB7-F1
#
_cell.length_a   1.000
_cell.length_b   1.000
_cell.length_c   1.000
_cell.angle_alpha   90.00
_cell.angle_beta   90.00
_cell.angle_gamma   90.00
#
_symmetry.space_group_name_H-M   'P 1'
#
loop_
_entity.id
_entity.type
_entity.pdbx_description
1 polymer ?
#
loop_
_entity_poly.entity_id
_entity_poly.type
_entity_poly.pdbx_seq_one_letter_code
_entity_poly.pdbx_strand_id
1 'polypeptide(L)'
;MVESYPPLEEVRLLYRKIMMNDTHQQPGKWHDVLLQPSNGETFSHLMSYNIRGLEAASVFEAIVQARNRYGWNEVSDLYQFYTRGPGEDVYGTYKTNIRSYIF
;
A
#
# COMPACT_ATOMS: atom_id res chain seq x y z
N MET A 1 -21.49 -4.95 -22.43
CA MET A 1 -20.04 -4.73 -22.60
C MET A 1 -19.37 -5.70 -21.64
N VAL A 2 -18.62 -6.69 -22.13
CA VAL A 2 -17.92 -7.66 -21.26
C VAL A 2 -16.59 -7.02 -20.88
N GLU A 3 -16.47 -6.59 -19.63
CA GLU A 3 -15.21 -6.13 -19.04
C GLU A 3 -14.43 -7.36 -18.57
N SER A 4 -13.63 -7.95 -19.45
CA SER A 4 -12.70 -9.03 -19.08
C SER A 4 -11.39 -8.42 -18.61
N TYR A 5 -11.28 -8.08 -17.32
CA TYR A 5 -9.98 -7.75 -16.73
C TYR A 5 -9.21 -9.04 -16.45
N PRO A 6 -7.93 -9.16 -16.87
CA PRO A 6 -7.12 -10.31 -16.50
C PRO A 6 -6.96 -10.35 -14.97
N PRO A 7 -7.03 -11.55 -14.35
CA PRO A 7 -6.88 -11.67 -12.90
C PRO A 7 -5.50 -11.18 -12.46
N LEU A 8 -5.44 -10.62 -11.26
CA LEU A 8 -4.17 -10.30 -10.62
C LEU A 8 -3.46 -11.61 -10.22
N GLU A 9 -2.17 -11.69 -10.54
CA GLU A 9 -1.28 -12.78 -10.11
C GLU A 9 -0.54 -12.39 -8.83
N GLU A 10 -0.07 -11.15 -8.76
CA GLU A 10 0.70 -10.61 -7.63
C GLU A 10 0.33 -9.15 -7.39
N VAL A 11 0.40 -8.74 -6.13
CA VAL A 11 0.35 -7.34 -5.73
C VAL A 11 1.58 -7.03 -4.91
N ARG A 12 2.28 -5.96 -5.25
CA ARG A 12 3.44 -5.46 -4.52
C ARG A 12 3.05 -4.20 -3.78
N LEU A 13 3.19 -4.22 -2.46
CA LEU A 13 3.08 -3.03 -1.61
C LEU A 13 4.49 -2.57 -1.26
N LEU A 14 4.82 -1.34 -1.64
CA LEU A 14 6.06 -0.69 -1.26
C LEU A 14 5.72 0.41 -0.25
N TYR A 15 6.42 0.45 0.88
CA TYR A 15 6.27 1.54 1.85
C TYR A 15 7.61 1.99 2.46
N ARG A 16 7.74 3.27 2.83
CA ARG A 16 8.94 3.80 3.51
C ARG A 16 8.60 4.93 4.46
N LYS A 17 9.41 5.07 5.50
CA LYS A 17 9.38 6.21 6.41
C LYS A 17 9.95 7.44 5.69
N ILE A 18 9.29 8.58 5.83
CA ILE A 18 9.85 9.87 5.43
C ILE A 18 10.65 10.40 6.62
N MET A 19 11.95 10.58 6.43
CA MET A 19 12.80 11.22 7.43
C MET A 19 12.67 12.72 7.25
N MET A 20 12.26 13.42 8.30
CA MET A 20 12.34 14.88 8.37
C MET A 20 13.68 15.21 9.02
N ASN A 21 14.63 15.70 8.23
CA ASN A 21 15.77 16.43 8.78
C ASN A 21 15.41 17.93 8.77
N ASP A 22 15.99 18.72 9.68
CA ASP A 22 15.68 20.16 9.87
C ASP A 22 15.72 21.02 8.59
N THR A 23 16.31 20.50 7.51
CA THR A 23 16.43 21.18 6.23
C THR A 23 15.76 20.47 5.06
N HIS A 24 15.48 19.16 5.13
CA HIS A 24 15.02 18.37 3.99
C HIS A 24 14.19 17.15 4.40
N GLN A 25 13.15 16.86 3.64
CA GLN A 25 12.49 15.55 3.65
C GLN A 25 13.35 14.58 2.85
N GLN A 26 13.94 13.59 3.53
CA GLN A 26 14.67 12.50 2.88
C GLN A 26 13.90 11.20 3.05
N PRO A 27 13.38 10.61 1.96
CA PRO A 27 12.72 9.32 2.07
C PRO A 27 13.73 8.21 2.44
N GLY A 28 13.32 7.31 3.32
CA GLY A 28 14.09 6.12 3.68
C GLY A 28 14.11 5.04 2.59
N LYS A 29 14.64 3.86 2.93
CA LYS A 29 14.60 2.69 2.05
C LYS A 29 13.18 2.13 1.96
N TRP A 30 12.77 1.72 0.76
CA TRP A 30 11.51 1.00 0.54
C TRP A 30 11.54 -0.38 1.19
N HIS A 31 10.47 -0.69 1.92
CA HIS A 31 10.10 -2.03 2.31
C HIS A 31 9.20 -2.61 1.22
N ASP A 32 9.48 -3.84 0.80
CA ASP A 32 8.74 -4.55 -0.24
C ASP A 32 7.95 -5.70 0.40
N VAL A 33 6.63 -5.69 0.18
CA VAL A 33 5.73 -6.76 0.59
C VAL A 33 5.02 -7.30 -0.64
N LEU A 34 5.31 -8.55 -0.96
CA LEU A 34 4.61 -9.30 -1.99
C LEU A 34 3.35 -9.93 -1.40
N LEU A 35 2.21 -9.59 -1.98
CA LEU A 35 0.89 -10.02 -1.57
C LEU A 35 0.28 -10.90 -2.67
N GLN A 36 -0.32 -12.02 -2.26
CA GLN A 36 -1.09 -12.86 -3.17
C GLN A 36 -2.55 -12.39 -3.16
N PRO A 37 -3.11 -11.96 -4.31
CA PRO A 37 -4.51 -11.60 -4.40
C PRO A 37 -5.38 -12.81 -4.04
N SER A 38 -6.45 -12.59 -3.28
CA SER A 38 -7.41 -13.65 -2.99
C SER A 38 -8.14 -14.06 -4.26
N ASN A 39 -8.22 -15.37 -4.55
CA ASN A 39 -8.84 -15.98 -5.73
C ASN A 39 -10.37 -15.77 -5.85
N GLY A 40 -10.93 -14.71 -5.25
CA GLY A 40 -12.34 -14.38 -5.37
C GLY A 40 -12.66 -13.93 -6.79
N GLU A 41 -13.63 -14.60 -7.42
CA GLU A 41 -14.11 -14.42 -8.80
C GLU A 41 -14.73 -13.04 -9.11
N THR A 42 -14.38 -12.00 -8.37
CA THR A 42 -14.98 -10.68 -8.54
C THR A 42 -14.06 -9.80 -9.36
N PHE A 43 -14.59 -9.24 -10.45
CA PHE A 43 -13.96 -8.25 -11.33
C PHE A 43 -13.52 -6.98 -10.58
N SER A 44 -13.90 -6.82 -9.30
CA SER A 44 -13.36 -5.83 -8.37
C SER A 44 -12.40 -6.50 -7.38
N HIS A 45 -11.09 -6.38 -7.66
CA HIS A 45 -10.06 -6.83 -6.73
C HIS A 45 -9.88 -5.82 -5.59
N LEU A 46 -10.84 -5.79 -4.65
CA LEU A 46 -10.65 -5.06 -3.40
C LEU A 46 -9.70 -5.86 -2.51
N MET A 47 -8.47 -5.37 -2.36
CA MET A 47 -7.48 -5.93 -1.46
C MET A 47 -7.22 -4.99 -0.29
N SER A 48 -6.90 -5.52 0.88
CA SER A 48 -6.44 -4.71 2.01
C SER A 48 -5.28 -5.41 2.71
N TYR A 49 -4.34 -4.62 3.21
CA TYR A 49 -3.18 -5.12 3.94
C TYR A 49 -2.92 -4.25 5.17
N ASN A 50 -2.64 -4.90 6.30
CA ASN A 50 -2.27 -4.21 7.53
C ASN A 50 -0.75 -4.20 7.66
N ILE A 51 -0.14 -3.02 7.48
CA ILE A 51 1.30 -2.84 7.73
C ILE A 51 1.54 -2.83 9.23
N ARG A 52 2.50 -3.63 9.71
CA ARG A 52 2.83 -3.80 11.14
C ARG A 52 4.28 -3.42 11.40
N GLY A 53 4.60 -3.16 12.67
CA GLY A 53 5.96 -2.81 13.09
C GLY A 53 6.41 -1.43 12.62
N LEU A 54 5.46 -0.54 12.33
CA LEU A 54 5.76 0.84 11.98
C LEU A 54 6.20 1.62 13.22
N GLU A 55 7.18 2.49 13.04
CA GLU A 55 7.59 3.44 14.07
C GLU A 55 6.42 4.38 14.40
N ALA A 56 6.21 4.64 15.68
CA ALA A 56 5.17 5.53 16.16
C ALA A 56 5.50 7.01 15.83
N ALA A 57 4.49 7.88 15.87
CA ALA A 57 4.63 9.33 15.63
C ALA A 57 5.45 9.67 14.37
N SER A 58 5.26 8.90 13.30
CA SER A 58 6.09 8.94 12.10
C SER A 58 5.24 9.05 10.83
N VAL A 59 5.82 9.64 9.80
CA VAL A 59 5.18 9.79 8.49
C VAL A 59 5.74 8.73 7.54
N PHE A 60 4.84 8.06 6.84
CA PHE A 60 5.16 7.05 5.84
C PHE A 60 4.49 7.38 4.52
N GLU A 61 5.07 6.85 3.45
CA GLU A 61 4.45 6.81 2.14
C GLU A 61 4.42 5.37 1.63
N ALA A 62 3.41 5.07 0.82
CA ALA A 62 3.19 3.78 0.20
C ALA A 62 2.75 3.92 -1.25
N ILE A 63 3.16 2.98 -2.08
CA ILE A 63 2.68 2.77 -3.44
C ILE A 63 2.35 1.30 -3.64
N VAL A 64 1.45 1.02 -4.56
CA VAL A 64 1.03 -0.34 -4.90
C VAL A 64 1.26 -0.57 -6.38
N GLN A 65 1.79 -1.74 -6.71
CA GLN A 65 1.91 -2.21 -8.09
C GLN A 65 1.21 -3.55 -8.23
N ALA A 66 0.42 -3.70 -9.27
CA ALA A 66 -0.27 -4.95 -9.56
C ALA A 66 0.38 -5.66 -10.74
N ARG A 67 0.35 -6.98 -10.73
CA ARG A 67 0.84 -7.82 -11.82
C ARG A 67 -0.27 -8.73 -12.30
N ASN A 68 -0.40 -8.86 -13.60
CA ASN A 68 -1.20 -9.89 -14.26
C ASN A 68 -0.31 -10.68 -15.22
N ARG A 69 -0.92 -11.58 -16.01
CA ARG A 69 -0.21 -12.40 -17.01
C ARG A 69 0.62 -11.63 -18.04
N TYR A 70 0.36 -10.34 -18.23
CA TYR A 70 1.09 -9.46 -19.16
C TYR A 70 2.27 -8.74 -18.51
N GLY A 71 2.42 -8.84 -17.18
CA GLY A 71 3.48 -8.20 -16.41
C GLY A 71 2.94 -7.23 -15.37
N TRP A 72 3.83 -6.36 -14.90
CA TRP A 72 3.51 -5.32 -13.93
C TRP A 72 2.81 -4.15 -14.62
N ASN A 73 1.72 -3.67 -14.02
CA ASN A 73 1.03 -2.45 -14.41
C ASN A 73 1.77 -1.21 -13.89
N GLU A 74 1.23 -0.03 -14.21
CA GLU A 74 1.66 1.24 -13.61
C GLU A 74 1.55 1.19 -12.08
N VAL A 75 2.47 1.91 -11.42
CA VAL A 75 2.42 2.11 -9.97
C VAL A 75 1.26 3.04 -9.63
N SER A 76 0.61 2.82 -8.49
CA SER A 76 -0.41 3.72 -7.99
C SER A 76 0.15 5.10 -7.67
N ASP A 77 -0.75 6.07 -7.48
CA ASP A 77 -0.41 7.31 -6.79
C ASP A 77 0.24 7.04 -5.42
N LEU A 78 1.09 7.98 -5.01
CA LEU A 78 1.77 7.95 -3.73
C LEU A 78 0.79 8.26 -2.60
N TYR A 79 0.61 7.30 -1.70
CA TYR A 79 -0.26 7.43 -0.54
C TYR A 79 0.56 7.72 0.72
N GLN A 80 0.38 8.90 1.30
CA GLN A 80 1.05 9.30 2.54
C GLN A 80 0.15 9.10 3.75
N PHE A 81 0.69 8.59 4.85
CA PHE A 81 -0.04 8.38 6.10
C PHE A 81 0.86 8.61 7.33
N TYR A 82 0.24 8.82 8.49
CA TYR A 82 0.93 9.04 9.76
C TYR A 82 0.57 7.96 10.78
N THR A 83 1.55 7.55 11.57
CA THR A 83 1.34 6.65 12.70
C THR A 83 1.09 7.44 13.98
N ARG A 84 0.13 6.97 14.80
CA ARG A 84 -0.15 7.50 16.14
C ARG A 84 1.10 7.47 17.02
N GLY A 85 1.18 8.42 17.94
CA GLY A 85 2.23 8.46 18.97
C GLY A 85 1.96 7.46 20.10
N PRO A 86 3.00 7.05 20.86
CA PRO A 86 2.82 6.25 22.06
C PRO A 86 2.11 7.11 23.13
N GLY A 87 0.80 6.96 23.25
CA GLY A 87 -0.05 7.75 24.15
C GLY A 87 -1.45 8.09 23.60
N GLU A 88 -1.70 7.87 22.31
CA GLU A 88 -3.05 7.95 21.75
C GLU A 88 -3.74 6.58 21.87
N ASP A 89 -4.71 6.48 22.79
CA ASP A 89 -5.33 5.22 23.26
C ASP A 89 -5.72 4.21 22.16
N VAL A 90 -5.23 2.97 22.38
CA VAL A 90 -5.63 1.56 22.06
C VAL A 90 -6.65 1.20 20.94
N TYR A 91 -7.32 2.11 20.25
CA TYR A 91 -8.25 1.80 19.15
C TYR A 91 -7.79 2.33 17.78
N GLY A 92 -6.57 1.98 17.38
CA GLY A 92 -5.93 2.47 16.15
C GLY A 92 -5.58 1.36 15.15
N THR A 93 -6.51 0.48 14.79
CA THR A 93 -6.30 -0.36 13.60
C THR A 93 -6.45 0.54 12.38
N TYR A 94 -5.33 0.97 11.79
CA TYR A 94 -5.35 1.65 10.50
C TYR A 94 -5.65 0.63 9.41
N LYS A 95 -6.93 0.47 9.06
CA LYS A 95 -7.33 -0.14 7.81
C LYS A 95 -7.10 0.88 6.70
N THR A 96 -5.98 0.77 6.00
CA THR A 96 -5.88 1.45 4.71
C THR A 96 -6.75 0.68 3.71
N ASN A 97 -7.78 1.34 3.20
CA ASN A 97 -8.51 0.82 2.05
C ASN A 97 -7.62 1.06 0.84
N ILE A 98 -6.91 0.03 0.39
CA ILE A 98 -6.24 0.05 -0.90
C ILE A 98 -7.35 -0.03 -1.95
N ARG A 99 -7.97 1.12 -2.23
CA ARG A 99 -8.74 1.29 -3.47
C ARG A 99 -7.71 1.52 -4.56
N SER A 100 -7.20 0.42 -5.08
CA SER A 100 -6.52 0.41 -6.37
C SER A 100 -7.55 0.82 -7.42
N TYR A 101 -7.69 2.14 -7.66
CA TYR A 101 -8.15 2.65 -8.95
C TYR A 101 -7.00 2.45 -9.93
N ILE A 102 -6.78 1.19 -10.31
CA ILE A 102 -5.92 0.86 -11.43
C ILE A 102 -6.83 1.00 -12.65
N PHE A 103 -6.73 2.14 -13.34
CA PHE A 103 -7.19 2.27 -14.72
C PHE A 103 -5.97 2.37 -15.61
#